data_AF-A0A4Q0YV13-F1
#
_entry.id   AF-A0A4Q0YV13-F1
#
_cell.length_a   1.000
_cell.length_b   1.000
_cell.length_c   1.000
_cell.angle_alpha   90.00
_cell.angle_beta   90.00
_cell.angle_gamma   90.00
#
_symmetry.space_group_name_H-M   'P 1'
#
loop_
_entity.id
_entity.type
_entity.pdbx_description
1 polymer ?
#
loop_
_entity_poly.entity_id
_entity_poly.type
_entity_poly.pdbx_seq_one_letter_code
_entity_poly.pdbx_strand_id
1 'polypeptide(L)'
;MKRFGFNSKNEFLPSFDKFQSSVNQRLMFLKLFNEQVPCSLKFSKEEISLCNKISLFETFISKVYFNLQCNFSYSSNIKIDIEKTVLINKFLKKVRLRTESIPTKYSIFTKNINNLKKSTDLIIILLENDFSFFLDGNSCFKRFVSNKILNSAHNREVNVSDDSIDIISHEQMFQTKIFTFWEFINSKKLDIDKHIKKAIKCIKESDFKQVYLVYPKNDDFCKHVSVRCNDISSSEYNIKLVPYSMRSTLR
;
A
#
# COMPACT_ATOMS: atom_id res chain seq x y z
N MET A 1 10.32 -9.10 5.12
CA MET A 1 9.76 -9.21 3.75
C MET A 1 9.69 -7.82 3.14
N LYS A 2 10.55 -7.50 2.15
CA LYS A 2 10.67 -6.12 1.62
C LYS A 2 9.51 -5.71 0.72
N ARG A 3 8.99 -6.65 -0.09
CA ARG A 3 7.87 -6.45 -1.00
C ARG A 3 6.79 -7.48 -0.74
N PHE A 4 5.53 -7.14 -1.02
CA PHE A 4 4.39 -8.03 -0.85
C PHE A 4 3.34 -7.79 -1.93
N GLY A 5 2.59 -8.83 -2.30
CA GLY A 5 1.64 -8.76 -3.39
C GLY A 5 1.25 -10.12 -3.92
N PHE A 6 1.08 -10.26 -5.22
CA PHE A 6 0.59 -11.49 -5.84
C PHE A 6 1.18 -11.72 -7.22
N ASN A 7 1.11 -12.96 -7.68
CA ASN A 7 1.21 -13.31 -9.09
C ASN A 7 -0.06 -14.06 -9.52
N SER A 8 -0.09 -14.54 -10.76
CA SER A 8 -1.25 -15.26 -11.30
C SER A 8 -1.67 -16.53 -10.53
N LYS A 9 -0.81 -17.09 -9.68
CA LYS A 9 -1.06 -18.35 -8.95
C LYS A 9 -1.08 -18.18 -7.43
N ASN A 10 -0.23 -17.31 -6.91
CA ASN A 10 0.09 -17.23 -5.48
C ASN A 10 -0.03 -15.80 -4.96
N GLU A 11 -0.41 -15.70 -3.68
CA GLU A 11 -0.41 -14.46 -2.91
C GLU A 11 0.72 -14.50 -1.89
N PHE A 12 1.53 -13.45 -1.88
CA PHE A 12 2.65 -13.25 -0.96
C PHE A 12 2.30 -12.05 -0.09
N LEU A 13 1.43 -12.27 0.89
CA LEU A 13 0.94 -11.23 1.78
C LEU A 13 1.50 -11.43 3.20
N PRO A 14 1.83 -10.34 3.90
CA PRO A 14 2.41 -10.40 5.24
C PRO A 14 1.35 -10.82 6.26
N SER A 15 1.72 -11.69 7.19
CA SER A 15 0.88 -12.08 8.33
C SER A 15 1.38 -11.44 9.60
N PHE A 16 0.55 -10.60 10.23
CA PHE A 16 0.87 -9.93 11.49
C PHE A 16 -0.40 -9.37 12.14
N ASP A 17 -0.41 -9.22 13.48
CA ASP A 17 -1.50 -8.61 14.23
C ASP A 17 -2.88 -9.18 13.84
N LYS A 18 -3.77 -8.37 13.24
CA LYS A 18 -5.11 -8.80 12.79
C LYS A 18 -5.16 -9.26 11.33
N PHE A 19 -4.02 -9.31 10.64
CA PHE A 19 -3.89 -9.72 9.23
C PHE A 19 -3.49 -11.20 9.12
N GLN A 20 -4.18 -12.08 9.86
CA GLN A 20 -3.92 -13.52 9.86
C GLN A 20 -4.77 -14.27 8.82
N SER A 21 -5.93 -13.73 8.46
CA SER A 21 -6.77 -14.30 7.40
C SER A 21 -6.40 -13.74 6.03
N SER A 22 -6.53 -14.57 5.00
CA SER A 22 -6.33 -14.15 3.60
C SER A 22 -7.19 -12.93 3.25
N VAL A 23 -8.45 -12.91 3.70
CA VAL A 23 -9.35 -11.77 3.51
C VAL A 23 -8.77 -10.47 4.08
N ASN A 24 -8.32 -10.47 5.33
CA ASN A 24 -7.76 -9.27 5.95
C ASN A 24 -6.47 -8.83 5.27
N GLN A 25 -5.63 -9.79 4.86
CA GLN A 25 -4.41 -9.52 4.11
C GLN A 25 -4.70 -8.86 2.74
N ARG A 26 -5.72 -9.35 2.02
CA ARG A 26 -6.16 -8.78 0.74
C ARG A 26 -6.77 -7.40 0.90
N LEU A 27 -7.59 -7.19 1.93
CA LEU A 27 -8.15 -5.87 2.27
C LEU A 27 -7.04 -4.85 2.52
N MET A 28 -6.03 -5.24 3.31
CA MET A 28 -4.86 -4.41 3.56
C MET A 28 -4.13 -4.08 2.25
N PHE A 29 -3.89 -5.09 1.41
CA PHE A 29 -3.23 -4.93 0.13
C PHE A 29 -3.94 -3.91 -0.75
N LEU A 30 -5.25 -4.06 -0.97
CA LEU A 30 -6.03 -3.20 -1.85
C LEU A 30 -6.11 -1.75 -1.35
N LYS A 31 -6.17 -1.54 -0.03
CA LYS A 31 -6.15 -0.18 0.52
C LYS A 31 -4.78 0.47 0.38
N LEU A 32 -3.70 -0.26 0.65
CA LEU A 32 -2.36 0.25 0.44
C LEU A 32 -2.08 0.55 -1.04
N PHE A 33 -2.62 -0.26 -1.94
CA PHE A 33 -2.60 0.01 -3.37
C PHE A 33 -3.34 1.32 -3.71
N ASN A 34 -4.54 1.52 -3.17
CA ASN A 34 -5.33 2.75 -3.39
C ASN A 34 -4.64 4.04 -2.91
N GLU A 35 -3.74 3.95 -1.92
CA GLU A 35 -2.92 5.08 -1.47
C GLU A 35 -1.75 5.38 -2.44
N GLN A 36 -1.44 4.47 -3.35
CA GLN A 36 -0.31 4.59 -4.28
C GLN A 36 -0.69 5.00 -5.69
N VAL A 37 -1.93 4.77 -6.09
CA VAL A 37 -2.37 4.98 -7.47
C VAL A 37 -3.30 6.18 -7.62
N PRO A 38 -3.35 6.80 -8.81
CA PRO A 38 -4.32 7.85 -9.11
C PRO A 38 -5.76 7.34 -8.98
N CYS A 39 -6.71 8.26 -8.79
CA CYS A 39 -8.14 7.96 -8.60
C CYS A 39 -8.74 7.07 -9.71
N SER A 40 -8.20 7.13 -10.93
CA SER A 40 -8.65 6.29 -12.07
C SER A 40 -8.44 4.79 -11.83
N LEU A 41 -7.40 4.41 -11.09
CA LEU A 41 -7.01 3.01 -10.86
C LEU A 41 -7.47 2.46 -9.49
N LYS A 42 -7.97 3.33 -8.60
CA LYS A 42 -8.40 2.93 -7.25
C LYS A 42 -9.56 1.94 -7.31
N PHE A 43 -9.56 0.99 -6.37
CA PHE A 43 -10.66 0.09 -6.11
C PHE A 43 -11.73 0.77 -5.25
N SER A 44 -13.00 0.69 -5.65
CA SER A 44 -14.14 1.14 -4.87
C SER A 44 -14.40 0.22 -3.68
N LYS A 45 -15.27 0.61 -2.75
CA LYS A 45 -15.64 -0.22 -1.60
C LYS A 45 -16.28 -1.53 -2.04
N GLU A 46 -17.12 -1.46 -3.07
CA GLU A 46 -17.82 -2.61 -3.65
C GLU A 46 -16.81 -3.56 -4.30
N GLU A 47 -15.85 -3.04 -5.08
CA GLU A 47 -14.80 -3.86 -5.69
C GLU A 47 -13.88 -4.50 -4.63
N ILE A 48 -13.54 -3.77 -3.57
CA ILE A 48 -12.74 -4.31 -2.45
C ILE A 48 -13.47 -5.47 -1.77
N SER A 49 -14.79 -5.40 -1.63
CA SER A 49 -15.57 -6.45 -0.97
C SER A 49 -15.49 -7.81 -1.69
N LEU A 50 -15.15 -7.83 -2.99
CA LEU A 50 -14.99 -9.06 -3.77
C LEU A 50 -13.85 -9.93 -3.25
N CYS A 51 -12.80 -9.34 -2.65
CA CYS A 51 -11.63 -10.08 -2.17
C CYS A 51 -11.95 -11.09 -1.05
N ASN A 52 -13.14 -10.99 -0.47
CA ASN A 52 -13.69 -11.98 0.47
C ASN A 52 -13.91 -13.36 -0.18
N LYS A 53 -14.13 -13.39 -1.50
CA LYS A 53 -14.50 -14.60 -2.25
C LYS A 53 -13.43 -15.01 -3.25
N ILE A 54 -12.71 -14.05 -3.83
CA ILE A 54 -11.76 -14.28 -4.92
C ILE A 54 -10.36 -13.78 -4.55
N SER A 55 -9.35 -14.27 -5.27
CA SER A 55 -7.95 -13.85 -5.12
C SER A 55 -7.71 -12.40 -5.56
N LEU A 56 -6.58 -11.80 -5.19
CA LEU A 56 -6.14 -10.50 -5.71
C LEU A 56 -6.00 -10.53 -7.23
N PHE A 57 -5.46 -11.61 -7.78
CA PHE A 57 -5.35 -11.77 -9.23
C PHE A 57 -6.74 -11.63 -9.89
N GLU A 58 -7.70 -12.42 -9.45
CA GLU A 58 -9.08 -12.37 -9.96
C GLU A 58 -9.76 -11.02 -9.68
N THR A 59 -9.44 -10.36 -8.56
CA THR A 59 -9.95 -9.03 -8.21
C THR A 59 -9.52 -7.99 -9.26
N PHE A 60 -8.25 -7.97 -9.64
CA PHE A 60 -7.72 -7.07 -10.66
C PHE A 60 -8.30 -7.37 -12.04
N ILE A 61 -8.42 -8.65 -12.39
CA ILE A 61 -9.03 -9.09 -13.64
C ILE A 61 -10.51 -8.68 -13.70
N SER A 62 -11.25 -8.87 -12.61
CA SER A 62 -12.66 -8.46 -12.49
C SER A 62 -12.83 -6.97 -12.68
N LYS A 63 -11.93 -6.14 -12.12
CA LYS A 63 -11.94 -4.69 -12.34
C LYS A 63 -11.73 -4.31 -13.80
N VAL A 64 -10.83 -5.00 -14.50
CA VAL A 64 -10.64 -4.78 -15.94
C VAL A 64 -11.93 -5.10 -16.71
N TYR A 65 -12.54 -6.25 -16.44
CA TYR A 65 -13.80 -6.63 -17.09
C TYR A 65 -14.93 -5.68 -16.78
N PHE A 66 -15.11 -5.28 -15.53
CA PHE A 66 -16.14 -4.33 -15.12
C PHE A 66 -16.05 -3.01 -15.89
N ASN A 67 -14.84 -2.50 -16.09
CA ASN A 67 -14.61 -1.28 -16.86
C ASN A 67 -14.69 -1.49 -18.40
N LEU A 68 -14.59 -2.73 -18.88
CA LEU A 68 -14.81 -3.09 -20.30
C LEU A 68 -16.27 -3.40 -20.64
N GLN A 69 -17.09 -3.79 -19.65
CA GLN A 69 -18.48 -4.16 -19.86
C GLN A 69 -19.30 -2.98 -20.38
N CYS A 70 -20.25 -3.29 -21.25
CA CYS A 70 -21.24 -2.33 -21.69
C CYS A 70 -22.64 -2.90 -21.74
N ASN A 71 -23.57 -2.06 -21.31
CA ASN A 71 -24.99 -2.31 -21.44
C ASN A 71 -25.36 -2.18 -22.92
N PHE A 72 -26.08 -3.18 -23.42
CA PHE A 72 -26.49 -3.31 -24.81
C PHE A 72 -27.41 -2.16 -25.20
N SER A 73 -26.85 -1.08 -25.72
CA SER A 73 -27.61 0.02 -26.31
C SER A 73 -26.87 0.46 -27.56
N TYR A 74 -27.13 -0.24 -28.66
CA TYR A 74 -26.47 -0.04 -29.93
C TYR A 74 -26.73 1.38 -30.47
N SER A 75 -25.67 2.06 -30.87
CA SER A 75 -25.74 3.21 -31.78
C SER A 75 -25.25 2.77 -33.16
N SER A 76 -25.83 3.31 -34.22
CA SER A 76 -25.49 2.99 -35.61
C SER A 76 -24.04 3.35 -36.00
N ASN A 77 -23.40 4.26 -35.27
CA ASN A 77 -22.03 4.71 -35.56
C ASN A 77 -21.02 4.05 -34.60
N ILE A 78 -20.22 3.12 -35.12
CA ILE A 78 -19.15 2.42 -34.39
C ILE A 78 -17.80 2.94 -34.89
N LYS A 79 -16.96 3.43 -33.97
CA LYS A 79 -15.54 3.70 -34.24
C LYS A 79 -14.71 2.55 -33.69
N ILE A 80 -13.88 1.94 -34.53
CA ILE A 80 -13.00 0.84 -34.13
C ILE A 80 -11.63 1.39 -33.78
N ASP A 81 -11.16 1.11 -32.57
CA ASP A 81 -9.80 1.40 -32.11
C ASP A 81 -8.96 0.12 -32.20
N ILE A 82 -8.13 0.03 -33.25
CA ILE A 82 -7.36 -1.19 -33.54
C ILE A 82 -6.33 -1.45 -32.44
N GLU A 83 -5.62 -0.42 -31.99
CA GLU A 83 -4.55 -0.56 -30.99
C GLU A 83 -5.08 -1.11 -29.67
N LYS A 84 -6.16 -0.53 -29.15
CA LYS A 84 -6.79 -1.00 -27.91
C LYS A 84 -7.39 -2.39 -28.09
N THR A 85 -7.96 -2.68 -29.26
CA THR A 85 -8.48 -4.02 -29.57
C THR A 85 -7.39 -5.08 -29.52
N VAL A 86 -6.22 -4.81 -30.12
CA VAL A 86 -5.06 -5.72 -30.09
C VAL A 86 -4.56 -5.91 -28.66
N LEU A 87 -4.42 -4.82 -27.89
CA LEU A 87 -3.99 -4.85 -26.49
C LEU A 87 -4.92 -5.73 -25.64
N ILE A 88 -6.23 -5.50 -25.74
CA ILE A 88 -7.22 -6.24 -24.98
C ILE A 88 -7.23 -7.72 -25.39
N ASN A 89 -7.13 -8.04 -26.68
CA ASN A 89 -7.04 -9.44 -27.12
C ASN A 89 -5.78 -10.14 -26.62
N LYS A 90 -4.63 -9.44 -26.57
CA LYS A 90 -3.38 -9.97 -25.99
C LYS A 90 -3.56 -10.28 -24.51
N PHE A 91 -4.17 -9.37 -23.76
CA PHE A 91 -4.54 -9.58 -22.36
C PHE A 91 -5.41 -10.82 -22.21
N LEU A 92 -6.50 -10.92 -22.95
CA LEU A 92 -7.49 -11.99 -22.80
C LEU A 92 -6.94 -13.37 -23.14
N LYS A 93 -6.08 -13.47 -24.17
CA LYS A 93 -5.33 -14.70 -24.46
C LYS A 93 -4.46 -15.11 -23.27
N LYS A 94 -3.73 -14.18 -22.65
CA LYS A 94 -2.86 -14.48 -21.51
C LYS A 94 -3.62 -14.84 -20.23
N VAL A 95 -4.77 -14.21 -19.96
CA VAL A 95 -5.56 -14.51 -18.76
C VAL A 95 -6.22 -15.89 -18.89
N ARG A 96 -6.68 -16.30 -20.09
CA ARG A 96 -7.22 -17.65 -20.35
C ARG A 96 -6.23 -18.79 -20.07
N LEU A 97 -4.92 -18.52 -20.18
CA LEU A 97 -3.88 -19.48 -19.81
C LEU A 97 -3.70 -19.61 -18.28
N ARG A 98 -4.34 -18.74 -17.50
CA ARG A 98 -4.11 -18.56 -16.06
C ARG A 98 -5.37 -18.75 -15.22
N THR A 99 -6.57 -18.56 -15.77
CA THR A 99 -7.84 -18.84 -15.08
C THR A 99 -8.89 -19.44 -16.01
N GLU A 100 -9.72 -20.31 -15.45
CA GLU A 100 -10.88 -20.91 -16.13
C GLU A 100 -12.13 -20.03 -16.03
N SER A 101 -12.12 -19.03 -15.13
CA SER A 101 -13.27 -18.23 -14.69
C SER A 101 -13.63 -17.05 -15.62
N ILE A 102 -13.16 -17.05 -16.87
CA ILE A 102 -13.36 -15.93 -17.80
C ILE A 102 -14.48 -16.22 -18.80
N PRO A 103 -15.42 -15.28 -19.03
CA PRO A 103 -16.44 -15.44 -20.06
C PRO A 103 -15.82 -15.66 -21.46
N THR A 104 -16.22 -16.75 -22.10
CA THR A 104 -15.76 -17.19 -23.43
C THR A 104 -16.23 -16.27 -24.56
N LYS A 105 -17.30 -15.50 -24.34
CA LYS A 105 -17.86 -14.51 -25.28
C LYS A 105 -17.91 -13.15 -24.60
N TYR A 106 -17.08 -12.21 -25.07
CA TYR A 106 -17.18 -10.80 -24.71
C TYR A 106 -17.20 -9.98 -26.00
N SER A 107 -18.09 -9.00 -26.06
CA SER A 107 -18.04 -7.94 -27.06
C SER A 107 -17.83 -6.63 -26.33
N ILE A 108 -16.73 -5.92 -26.65
CA ILE A 108 -16.34 -4.70 -25.92
C ILE A 108 -17.01 -3.49 -26.60
N PHE A 109 -18.29 -3.37 -26.23
CA PHE A 109 -19.27 -2.31 -26.43
C PHE A 109 -19.07 -0.92 -25.82
N THR A 110 -17.90 -0.32 -25.63
CA THR A 110 -17.84 0.88 -24.77
C THR A 110 -18.17 2.24 -25.39
N LYS A 111 -19.20 2.92 -24.87
CA LYS A 111 -19.44 4.36 -25.05
C LYS A 111 -18.66 5.22 -24.04
N ASN A 112 -18.20 4.62 -22.94
CA ASN A 112 -17.49 5.32 -21.87
C ASN A 112 -15.98 5.23 -22.10
N ILE A 113 -15.44 6.25 -22.78
CA ILE A 113 -14.01 6.39 -23.07
C ILE A 113 -13.16 6.39 -21.79
N ASN A 114 -13.68 6.94 -20.69
CA ASN A 114 -12.96 6.96 -19.41
C ASN A 114 -12.83 5.55 -18.82
N ASN A 115 -13.87 4.72 -18.88
CA ASN A 115 -13.79 3.34 -18.42
C ASN A 115 -12.87 2.51 -19.32
N LEU A 116 -12.90 2.73 -20.64
CA LEU A 116 -11.96 2.11 -21.56
C LEU A 116 -10.51 2.45 -21.18
N LYS A 117 -10.23 3.73 -20.92
CA LYS A 117 -8.90 4.20 -20.50
C LYS A 117 -8.45 3.53 -19.21
N LYS A 118 -9.31 3.48 -18.19
CA LYS A 118 -9.03 2.79 -16.92
C LYS A 118 -8.67 1.31 -17.14
N SER A 119 -9.44 0.61 -17.99
CA SER A 119 -9.15 -0.78 -18.33
C SER A 119 -7.83 -0.93 -19.07
N THR A 120 -7.56 -0.10 -20.07
CA THR A 120 -6.32 -0.19 -20.85
C THR A 120 -5.10 0.11 -19.99
N ASP A 121 -5.19 1.10 -19.09
CA ASP A 121 -4.11 1.43 -18.16
C ASP A 121 -3.80 0.24 -17.23
N LEU A 122 -4.83 -0.39 -16.66
CA LEU A 122 -4.65 -1.61 -15.84
C LEU A 122 -4.11 -2.79 -16.66
N ILE A 123 -4.57 -2.97 -17.89
CA ILE A 123 -4.09 -4.04 -18.79
C ILE A 123 -2.60 -3.87 -19.09
N ILE A 124 -2.15 -2.65 -19.38
CA ILE A 124 -0.73 -2.35 -19.64
C ILE A 124 0.11 -2.76 -18.43
N ILE A 125 -0.26 -2.27 -17.24
CA ILE A 125 0.43 -2.61 -15.98
C ILE A 125 0.49 -4.12 -15.76
N LEU A 126 -0.62 -4.82 -15.96
CA LEU A 126 -0.69 -6.27 -15.77
C LEU A 126 0.17 -7.03 -16.80
N LEU A 127 0.18 -6.60 -18.06
CA LEU A 127 0.94 -7.25 -19.12
C LEU A 127 2.45 -7.04 -19.00
N GLU A 128 2.87 -5.81 -18.67
CA GLU A 128 4.28 -5.45 -18.48
C GLU A 128 4.92 -6.24 -17.35
N ASN A 129 4.16 -6.54 -16.30
CA ASN A 129 4.65 -7.26 -15.13
C ASN A 129 4.28 -8.75 -15.13
N ASP A 130 3.84 -9.31 -16.28
CA ASP A 130 3.34 -10.68 -16.42
C ASP A 130 2.40 -11.12 -15.28
N PHE A 131 1.44 -10.27 -14.95
CA PHE A 131 0.43 -10.46 -13.89
C PHE A 131 1.02 -10.64 -12.50
N SER A 132 2.23 -10.15 -12.28
CA SER A 132 2.91 -10.13 -10.98
C SER A 132 2.94 -8.70 -10.47
N PHE A 133 2.30 -8.44 -9.34
CA PHE A 133 2.21 -7.09 -8.80
C PHE A 133 2.59 -7.08 -7.33
N PHE A 134 3.62 -6.31 -7.00
CA PHE A 134 4.24 -6.27 -5.68
C PHE A 134 4.47 -4.83 -5.23
N LEU A 135 3.89 -4.49 -4.09
CA LEU A 135 4.10 -3.23 -3.39
C LEU A 135 5.42 -3.25 -2.61
N ASP A 136 6.08 -2.10 -2.54
CA ASP A 136 7.21 -1.90 -1.63
C ASP A 136 6.70 -1.60 -0.22
N GLY A 137 7.07 -2.44 0.74
CA GLY A 137 6.53 -2.38 2.09
C GLY A 137 6.94 -1.13 2.86
N ASN A 138 8.18 -0.67 2.69
CA ASN A 138 8.66 0.57 3.33
C ASN A 138 7.91 1.77 2.79
N SER A 139 7.74 1.86 1.47
CA SER A 139 7.02 2.94 0.80
C SER A 139 5.54 2.95 1.18
N CYS A 140 4.88 1.78 1.19
CA CYS A 140 3.50 1.62 1.68
C CYS A 140 3.35 2.11 3.11
N PHE A 141 4.22 1.63 4.00
CA PHE A 141 4.09 1.88 5.42
C PHE A 141 4.41 3.33 5.77
N LYS A 142 5.45 3.91 5.18
CA LYS A 142 5.76 5.35 5.32
C LYS A 142 4.57 6.20 4.89
N ARG A 143 4.00 5.93 3.70
CA ARG A 143 2.85 6.68 3.20
C ARG A 143 1.63 6.53 4.10
N PHE A 144 1.35 5.32 4.56
CA PHE A 144 0.24 5.05 5.49
C PHE A 144 0.39 5.84 6.80
N VAL A 145 1.58 5.82 7.41
CA VAL A 145 1.87 6.58 8.64
C VAL A 145 1.78 8.08 8.39
N SER A 146 2.36 8.56 7.29
CA SER A 146 2.36 9.98 6.89
C SER A 146 0.94 10.51 6.72
N ASN A 147 0.10 9.82 5.93
CA ASN A 147 -1.28 10.24 5.67
C ASN A 147 -2.08 10.30 6.97
N LYS A 148 -1.88 9.35 7.88
CA LYS A 148 -2.57 9.35 9.16
C LYS A 148 -2.11 10.47 10.09
N ILE A 149 -0.83 10.82 10.07
CA ILE A 149 -0.30 11.98 10.82
C ILE A 149 -0.87 13.26 10.23
N LEU A 150 -0.79 13.45 8.91
CA LEU A 150 -1.30 14.63 8.20
C LEU A 150 -2.79 14.86 8.48
N ASN A 151 -3.61 13.79 8.44
CA ASN A 151 -5.04 13.89 8.74
C ASN A 151 -5.35 14.27 10.20
N SER A 152 -4.39 14.11 11.11
CA SER A 152 -4.53 14.43 12.53
C SER A 152 -3.78 15.70 12.96
N ALA A 153 -3.06 16.34 12.02
CA ALA A 153 -2.23 17.49 12.30
C ALA A 153 -3.10 18.75 12.40
N HIS A 154 -3.69 18.97 13.57
CA HIS A 154 -4.22 20.28 13.94
C HIS A 154 -3.10 21.00 14.70
N ASN A 155 -2.72 22.20 14.23
CA ASN A 155 -1.67 23.06 14.83
C ASN A 155 -0.25 22.49 14.83
N ARG A 156 0.11 21.66 13.84
CA ARG A 156 1.47 21.12 13.69
C ARG A 156 1.92 21.18 12.24
N GLU A 157 3.17 21.54 12.03
CA GLU A 157 3.82 21.42 10.73
C GLU A 157 4.32 19.98 10.56
N VAL A 158 4.02 19.37 9.41
CA VAL A 158 4.40 18.00 9.08
C VAL A 158 5.13 17.98 7.75
N ASN A 159 6.43 17.72 7.80
CA ASN A 159 7.29 17.65 6.63
C ASN A 159 7.65 16.19 6.33
N VAL A 160 7.24 15.68 5.18
CA VAL A 160 7.50 14.29 4.77
C VAL A 160 8.68 14.29 3.81
N SER A 161 9.80 13.71 4.24
CA SER A 161 11.01 13.55 3.43
C SER A 161 11.11 12.14 2.83
N ASP A 162 12.17 11.88 2.08
CA ASP A 162 12.43 10.57 1.49
C ASP A 162 12.61 9.48 2.53
N ASP A 163 13.16 9.79 3.70
CA ASP A 163 13.51 8.80 4.70
C ASP A 163 12.88 9.03 6.09
N SER A 164 12.25 10.19 6.32
CA SER A 164 11.63 10.56 7.61
C SER A 164 10.32 11.32 7.47
N ILE A 165 9.62 11.43 8.59
CA ILE A 165 8.47 12.33 8.76
C ILE A 165 8.81 13.21 9.96
N ASP A 166 8.85 14.51 9.73
CA ASP A 166 9.22 15.51 10.72
C ASP A 166 7.95 16.20 11.20
N ILE A 167 7.76 16.26 12.51
CA ILE A 167 6.63 16.94 13.15
C ILE A 167 7.17 18.07 14.01
N ILE A 168 6.72 19.28 13.73
CA ILE A 168 7.12 20.49 14.47
C ILE A 168 5.87 21.12 15.07
N SER A 169 5.86 21.33 16.38
CA SER A 169 4.82 22.08 17.07
C SER A 169 5.44 23.33 17.69
N HIS A 170 5.10 24.49 17.14
CA HIS A 170 5.55 25.77 17.67
C HIS A 170 4.89 26.10 19.02
N GLU A 171 3.63 25.73 19.21
CA GLU A 171 2.90 25.96 20.48
C GLU A 171 3.53 25.21 21.66
N GLN A 172 3.89 23.93 21.44
CA GLN A 172 4.41 23.05 22.48
C GLN A 172 5.94 22.97 22.47
N MET A 173 6.61 23.77 21.63
CA MET A 173 8.07 23.85 21.49
C MET A 173 8.75 22.47 21.41
N PHE A 174 8.16 21.54 20.66
CA PHE A 174 8.75 20.22 20.44
C PHE A 174 8.88 19.88 18.96
N GLN A 175 9.92 19.11 18.67
CA GLN A 175 10.24 18.60 17.35
C GLN A 175 10.44 17.09 17.45
N THR A 176 9.70 16.33 16.64
CA THR A 176 9.77 14.87 16.59
C THR A 176 10.16 14.42 15.19
N LYS A 177 11.21 13.62 15.06
CA LYS A 177 11.55 12.92 13.82
C LYS A 177 11.06 11.49 13.88
N ILE A 178 10.37 11.05 12.84
CA ILE A 178 9.82 9.69 12.73
C ILE A 178 10.53 8.97 11.59
N PHE A 179 11.12 7.82 11.88
CA PHE A 179 11.62 6.88 10.89
C PHE A 179 10.73 5.65 10.85
N THR A 180 10.23 5.28 9.68
CA THR A 180 9.34 4.12 9.50
C THR A 180 10.09 2.95 8.90
N PHE A 181 9.89 1.74 9.44
CA PHE A 181 10.52 0.51 8.96
C PHE A 181 9.48 -0.58 8.78
N TRP A 182 9.45 -1.18 7.59
CA TRP A 182 8.60 -2.34 7.30
C TRP A 182 9.23 -3.64 7.78
N GLU A 183 9.34 -3.77 9.11
CA GLU A 183 9.94 -4.92 9.77
C GLU A 183 9.11 -5.37 10.98
N PHE A 184 8.90 -6.68 11.12
CA PHE A 184 8.15 -7.26 12.22
C PHE A 184 9.11 -7.63 13.35
N ILE A 185 9.39 -6.65 14.21
CA ILE A 185 10.34 -6.82 15.31
C ILE A 185 9.74 -7.65 16.44
N ASN A 186 10.60 -8.35 17.18
CA ASN A 186 10.26 -9.08 18.39
C ASN A 186 10.79 -8.31 19.61
N SER A 187 9.90 -7.90 20.52
CA SER A 187 10.30 -7.13 21.71
C SER A 187 11.26 -7.88 22.65
N LYS A 188 11.29 -9.22 22.61
CA LYS A 188 12.20 -10.05 23.40
C LYS A 188 13.58 -10.21 22.76
N LYS A 189 13.69 -10.03 21.44
CA LYS A 189 14.94 -10.16 20.68
C LYS A 189 14.98 -9.08 19.59
N LEU A 190 15.45 -7.91 19.98
CA LEU A 190 15.58 -6.75 19.11
C LEU A 190 16.87 -6.85 18.28
N ASP A 191 16.73 -6.91 16.97
CA ASP A 191 17.85 -6.79 16.01
C ASP A 191 17.68 -5.49 15.21
N ILE A 192 17.95 -4.35 15.87
CA ILE A 192 17.66 -3.01 15.34
C ILE A 192 18.81 -2.01 15.54
N ASP A 193 20.03 -2.50 15.79
CA ASP A 193 21.20 -1.65 16.07
C ASP A 193 21.44 -0.60 14.99
N LYS A 194 21.20 -0.97 13.73
CA LYS A 194 21.30 -0.04 12.59
C LYS A 194 20.29 1.11 12.70
N HIS A 195 19.07 0.84 13.15
CA HIS A 195 18.02 1.85 13.31
C HIS A 195 18.29 2.74 14.52
N ILE A 196 18.81 2.16 15.61
CA ILE A 196 19.26 2.93 16.79
C ILE A 196 20.42 3.86 16.40
N LYS A 197 21.43 3.37 15.67
CA LYS A 197 22.53 4.21 15.17
C LYS A 197 22.02 5.37 14.30
N LYS A 198 21.01 5.11 13.45
CA LYS A 198 20.36 6.16 12.65
C LYS A 198 19.69 7.22 13.54
N ALA A 199 19.00 6.81 14.61
CA ALA A 199 18.40 7.73 15.57
C ALA A 199 19.44 8.56 16.34
N ILE A 200 20.51 7.92 16.82
CA ILE A 200 21.60 8.61 17.52
C ILE A 200 22.26 9.65 16.59
N LYS A 201 22.51 9.28 15.33
CA LYS A 201 23.07 10.20 14.33
C LYS A 201 22.16 11.42 14.14
N CYS A 202 20.85 11.21 13.98
CA CYS A 202 19.88 12.30 13.88
C CYS A 202 19.95 13.24 15.09
N ILE A 203 19.99 12.71 16.31
CA ILE A 203 20.06 13.51 17.54
C ILE A 203 21.35 14.33 17.60
N LYS A 204 22.47 13.80 17.12
CA LYS A 204 23.76 14.49 17.12
C LYS A 204 23.88 15.57 16.04
N GLU A 205 23.14 15.43 14.94
CA GLU A 205 23.27 16.28 13.74
C GLU A 205 22.10 17.27 13.55
N SER A 206 21.07 17.25 14.41
CA SER A 206 19.89 18.08 14.26
C SER A 206 19.25 18.48 15.58
N ASP A 207 18.34 19.45 15.54
CA ASP A 207 17.59 19.94 16.71
C ASP A 207 16.48 19.00 17.20
N PHE A 208 16.28 17.86 16.52
CA PHE A 208 15.26 16.89 16.87
C PHE A 208 15.63 16.13 18.15
N LYS A 209 15.08 16.58 19.28
CA LYS A 209 15.28 15.93 20.58
C LYS A 209 14.52 14.62 20.75
N GLN A 210 13.46 14.40 19.96
CA GLN A 210 12.63 13.20 20.00
C GLN A 210 12.71 12.43 18.68
N VAL A 211 13.12 11.17 18.73
CA VAL A 211 13.20 10.29 17.57
C VAL A 211 12.37 9.02 17.77
N TYR A 212 11.39 8.81 16.91
CA TYR A 212 10.54 7.62 16.93
C TYR A 212 10.90 6.67 15.79
N LEU A 213 11.22 5.44 16.16
CA LEU A 213 11.42 4.32 15.24
C LEU A 213 10.11 3.53 15.18
N VAL A 214 9.39 3.69 14.08
CA VAL A 214 8.02 3.20 13.92
C VAL A 214 8.02 1.91 13.11
N TYR A 215 7.35 0.88 13.61
CA TYR A 215 7.25 -0.45 13.00
C TYR A 215 5.79 -0.91 12.95
N PRO A 216 5.40 -1.80 12.02
CA PRO A 216 4.10 -2.45 12.07
C PRO A 216 3.88 -3.14 13.41
N LYS A 217 2.80 -2.78 14.09
CA LYS A 217 2.36 -3.47 15.31
C LYS A 217 2.15 -4.95 14.99
N ASN A 218 2.66 -5.84 15.84
CA ASN A 218 2.47 -7.28 15.74
C ASN A 218 2.32 -7.89 17.16
N ASP A 219 2.12 -9.20 17.25
CA ASP A 219 1.85 -9.88 18.52
C ASP A 219 3.08 -9.83 19.47
N ASP A 220 4.29 -9.87 18.91
CA ASP A 220 5.55 -9.77 19.65
C ASP A 220 5.99 -8.32 19.90
N PHE A 221 5.33 -7.32 19.29
CA PHE A 221 5.62 -5.90 19.46
C PHE A 221 4.33 -5.07 19.48
N CYS A 222 3.73 -4.99 20.67
CA CYS A 222 2.44 -4.35 20.89
C CYS A 222 2.46 -3.12 21.80
N LYS A 223 3.59 -2.85 22.47
CA LYS A 223 3.81 -1.72 23.40
C LYS A 223 5.04 -0.91 22.97
N HIS A 224 5.04 0.37 23.34
CA HIS A 224 6.19 1.25 23.10
C HIS A 224 7.39 0.78 23.93
N VAL A 225 8.59 0.92 23.39
CA VAL A 225 9.85 0.59 24.09
C VAL A 225 10.75 1.81 24.05
N SER A 226 11.11 2.35 25.21
CA SER A 226 12.09 3.43 25.31
C SER A 226 13.50 2.87 25.21
N VAL A 227 14.35 3.46 24.38
CA VAL A 227 15.75 3.05 24.22
C VAL A 227 16.61 4.04 25.00
N ARG A 228 17.38 3.52 25.96
CA ARG A 228 18.42 4.30 26.65
C ARG A 228 19.75 4.06 25.95
N CYS A 229 20.41 5.13 25.52
CA CYS A 229 21.71 5.07 24.88
C CYS A 229 22.73 5.76 25.77
N ASN A 230 23.85 5.09 26.07
CA ASN A 230 24.93 5.69 26.87
C ASN A 230 25.59 6.87 26.14
N ASP A 231 25.54 6.88 24.81
CA ASP A 231 26.13 7.91 23.94
C ASP A 231 25.38 9.25 23.96
N ILE A 232 24.25 9.33 24.68
CA ILE A 232 23.41 10.52 24.78
C ILE A 232 23.18 10.80 26.27
N SER A 233 24.01 11.66 26.84
CA SER A 233 24.07 11.94 28.28
C SER A 233 23.00 12.91 28.80
N SER A 234 22.26 13.59 27.90
CA SER A 234 21.22 14.54 28.29
C SER A 234 19.85 13.87 28.39
N SER A 235 19.17 14.11 29.52
CA SER A 235 17.79 13.66 29.81
C SER A 235 16.74 14.23 28.86
N GLU A 236 17.11 15.20 28.02
CA GLU A 236 16.21 15.83 27.06
C GLU A 236 15.95 14.98 25.81
N TYR A 237 16.84 14.04 25.50
CA TYR A 237 16.76 13.24 24.29
C TYR A 237 15.99 11.94 24.50
N ASN A 238 15.15 11.59 23.52
CA ASN A 238 14.27 10.43 23.65
C ASN A 238 14.18 9.62 22.35
N ILE A 239 14.68 8.39 22.38
CA ILE A 239 14.47 7.41 21.31
C ILE A 239 13.39 6.42 21.76
N LYS A 240 12.32 6.29 20.98
CA LYS A 240 11.25 5.30 21.23
C LYS A 240 11.01 4.40 20.04
N LEU A 241 10.85 3.11 20.31
CA LEU A 241 10.26 2.17 19.37
C LEU A 241 8.75 2.24 19.51
N VAL A 242 8.05 2.40 18.39
CA VAL A 242 6.59 2.62 18.36
C VAL A 242 5.92 1.57 17.47
N PRO A 243 5.10 0.66 18.03
CA PRO A 243 4.25 -0.24 17.26
C PRO A 243 3.06 0.52 16.67
N TYR A 244 2.99 0.61 15.36
CA TYR A 244 1.95 1.32 14.64
C TYR A 244 0.89 0.37 14.09
N SER A 245 -0.35 0.56 14.53
CA SER A 245 -1.48 -0.24 14.08
C SER A 245 -1.91 0.14 12.67
N MET A 246 -1.96 -0.86 11.79
CA MET A 246 -2.52 -0.73 10.45
C MET A 246 -3.99 -1.11 10.37
N ARG A 247 -4.65 -1.44 11.49
CA ARG A 247 -6.02 -1.97 11.51
C ARG A 247 -7.08 -1.05 10.89
N SER A 248 -6.79 0.24 10.68
CA SER A 248 -7.70 1.11 9.92
C SER A 248 -7.86 0.66 8.46
N THR A 249 -6.92 -0.12 7.91
CA THR A 249 -7.10 -0.76 6.60
C THR A 249 -8.14 -1.89 6.63
N LEU A 250 -8.62 -2.33 7.80
CA LEU A 250 -9.72 -3.29 7.90
C LEU A 250 -11.10 -2.63 7.90
N ARG A 251 -11.18 -1.30 8.03
CA ARG A 251 -12.45 -0.54 8.11
C ARG A 251 -12.85 0.05 6.77
#